data_AF-A0A9Q0NA08-F1
#
_entry.id   AF-A0A9Q0NA08-F1
#
_cell.length_a   1.000
_cell.length_b   1.000
_cell.length_c   1.000
_cell.angle_alpha   90.00
_cell.angle_beta   90.00
_cell.angle_gamma   90.00
#
_symmetry.space_group_name_H-M   'P 1'
#
loop_
_entity.id
_entity.type
_entity.pdbx_description
1 polymer ?
#
loop_
_entity_poly.entity_id
_entity_poly.type
_entity_poly.pdbx_seq_one_letter_code
_entity_poly.pdbx_strand_id
1 'polypeptide(L)'
;MAKNTSSSAFRKIDVDQYNEDNFKEDETDSGSLGPDENEITKLLAKYPFQINVEALKIVLENAPLSSQNQQVKDNALSLILRVILSIKSMQINTAVETLADQDLLDTLMKYIYRGFEIPSEGSSGQLLQWHEKVFARGGIGCINRVLSDTNRA
;
A
#
# COMPACT_ATOMS: atom_id res chain seq x y z
N MET A 1 -3.06 -21.92 58.56
CA MET A 1 -4.13 -21.86 57.54
C MET A 1 -3.67 -20.94 56.42
N ALA A 2 -3.46 -21.46 55.22
CA ALA A 2 -3.11 -20.63 54.07
C ALA A 2 -4.36 -19.85 53.63
N LYS A 3 -4.27 -18.52 53.60
CA LYS A 3 -5.34 -17.65 53.09
C LYS A 3 -5.52 -17.94 51.60
N ASN A 4 -6.72 -18.33 51.20
CA ASN A 4 -7.05 -18.55 49.79
C ASN A 4 -6.92 -17.22 49.03
N THR A 5 -5.91 -17.10 48.17
CA THR A 5 -5.73 -15.97 47.25
C THR A 5 -6.65 -16.19 46.05
N SER A 6 -7.95 -15.97 46.21
CA SER A 6 -8.96 -16.12 45.14
C SER A 6 -8.78 -15.15 43.97
N SER A 7 -7.82 -14.23 44.05
CA SER A 7 -7.47 -13.32 42.96
C SER A 7 -6.54 -14.01 41.96
N SER A 8 -7.02 -14.25 40.74
CA SER A 8 -6.21 -14.70 39.61
C SER A 8 -5.62 -13.55 38.80
N ALA A 9 -5.71 -12.30 39.30
CA ALA A 9 -5.33 -11.09 38.55
C ALA A 9 -3.86 -11.14 38.07
N PHE A 10 -2.97 -11.74 38.86
CA PHE A 10 -1.56 -11.92 38.51
C PHE A 10 -1.32 -12.82 37.29
N ARG A 11 -2.26 -13.69 36.92
CA ARG A 11 -2.17 -14.58 35.74
C ARG A 11 -2.66 -13.93 34.45
N LYS A 12 -3.27 -12.74 34.55
CA LYS A 12 -3.74 -11.95 33.41
C LYS A 12 -2.69 -10.96 32.91
N ILE A 13 -1.58 -10.82 33.63
CA ILE A 13 -0.48 -9.95 33.25
C ILE A 13 0.33 -10.69 32.19
N ASP A 14 0.41 -10.09 31.00
CA ASP A 14 1.30 -10.55 29.94
C ASP A 14 2.74 -10.11 30.27
N VAL A 15 3.48 -11.00 30.91
CA VAL A 15 4.88 -10.77 31.27
C VAL A 15 5.80 -10.87 30.05
N ASP A 16 5.37 -11.57 29.00
CA ASP A 16 6.17 -11.80 27.81
C ASP A 16 6.33 -10.51 27.01
N GLN A 17 5.38 -9.57 27.07
CA GLN A 17 5.48 -8.23 26.46
C GLN A 17 6.75 -7.46 26.89
N TYR A 18 7.23 -7.70 28.11
CA TYR A 18 8.40 -7.00 28.68
C TYR A 18 9.72 -7.77 28.48
N ASN A 19 9.72 -8.88 27.75
CA ASN A 19 10.94 -9.63 27.44
C ASN A 19 11.85 -8.84 26.50
N GLU A 20 13.11 -8.65 26.88
CA GLU A 20 14.11 -7.92 26.10
C GLU A 20 14.48 -8.65 24.80
N ASP A 21 14.34 -9.98 24.76
CA ASP A 21 14.61 -10.83 23.59
C ASP A 21 13.50 -10.77 22.53
N ASN A 22 12.41 -10.04 22.79
CA ASN A 22 11.35 -9.85 21.81
C ASN A 22 11.88 -9.09 20.59
N PHE A 23 11.47 -9.54 19.41
CA PHE A 23 11.75 -8.84 18.16
C PHE A 23 11.14 -7.43 18.20
N LYS A 24 11.95 -6.41 17.89
CA LYS A 24 11.52 -5.02 17.72
C LYS A 24 11.76 -4.65 16.27
N GLU A 25 10.76 -4.04 15.63
CA GLU A 25 10.95 -3.48 14.30
C GLU A 25 11.87 -2.26 14.38
N ASP A 26 12.78 -2.14 13.42
CA ASP A 26 13.62 -0.95 13.28
C ASP A 26 12.75 0.24 12.84
N GLU A 27 12.66 1.28 13.67
CA GLU A 27 11.95 2.52 13.35
C GLU A 27 12.67 3.28 12.23
N THR A 28 12.32 2.97 10.98
CA THR A 28 12.88 3.63 9.80
C THR A 28 11.87 4.63 9.25
N ASP A 29 11.59 5.72 9.97
CA ASP A 29 10.71 6.79 9.45
C ASP A 29 11.49 7.70 8.50
N SER A 30 11.12 7.67 7.22
CA SER A 30 11.75 8.51 6.20
C SER A 30 11.26 9.96 6.22
N GLY A 31 10.20 10.27 6.99
CA GLY A 31 9.58 11.60 6.98
C GLY A 31 8.97 11.99 5.63
N SER A 32 8.73 11.02 4.74
CA SER A 32 8.15 11.28 3.42
C SER A 32 6.75 11.89 3.56
N LEU A 33 6.51 13.00 2.86
CA LEU A 33 5.21 13.67 2.80
C LEU A 33 4.23 13.00 1.82
N GLY A 34 4.69 11.98 1.09
CA GLY A 34 3.94 11.34 0.03
C GLY A 34 3.91 12.15 -1.28
N PRO A 35 3.13 11.70 -2.27
CA PRO A 35 3.02 12.34 -3.58
C PRO A 35 2.28 13.70 -3.55
N ASP A 36 2.70 14.67 -4.38
CA ASP A 36 2.08 16.00 -4.48
C ASP A 36 0.72 15.92 -5.21
N GLU A 37 -0.37 16.13 -4.46
CA GLU A 37 -1.72 16.11 -4.98
C GLU A 37 -1.97 17.15 -6.09
N ASN A 38 -1.37 18.34 -6.00
CA ASN A 38 -1.58 19.40 -6.99
C ASN A 38 -0.94 19.04 -8.33
N GLU A 39 0.25 18.44 -8.28
CA GLU A 39 0.93 17.95 -9.47
C GLU A 39 0.11 16.86 -10.15
N ILE A 40 -0.32 15.85 -9.40
CA ILE A 40 -1.12 14.74 -9.93
C ILE A 40 -2.46 15.21 -10.48
N THR A 41 -3.12 16.16 -9.82
CA THR A 41 -4.37 16.74 -10.31
C THR A 41 -4.17 17.46 -11.65
N LYS A 42 -3.07 18.20 -11.80
CA LYS A 42 -2.71 18.85 -13.08
C LYS A 42 -2.40 17.83 -14.18
N LEU A 43 -1.75 16.71 -13.86
CA LEU A 43 -1.47 15.65 -14.82
C LEU A 43 -2.77 14.97 -15.29
N LEU A 44 -3.64 14.59 -14.35
CA LEU A 44 -4.93 13.95 -14.67
C LEU A 44 -5.88 14.85 -15.48
N ALA A 45 -5.74 16.17 -15.38
CA ALA A 45 -6.52 17.12 -16.16
C ALA A 45 -6.05 17.27 -17.63
N LYS A 46 -4.84 16.83 -17.96
CA LYS A 46 -4.28 16.93 -19.31
C LYS A 46 -4.66 15.72 -20.16
N TYR A 47 -4.82 15.95 -21.45
CA TYR A 47 -4.89 14.91 -22.48
C TYR A 47 -3.60 14.99 -23.32
N PRO A 48 -3.04 13.88 -23.83
CA PRO A 48 -3.61 12.52 -23.96
C PRO A 48 -3.16 11.50 -22.87
N PHE A 49 -3.68 10.27 -22.95
CA PHE A 49 -3.52 9.15 -22.00
C PHE A 49 -2.10 8.87 -21.47
N GLN A 50 -1.04 9.14 -22.24
CA GLN A 50 0.35 8.94 -21.81
C GLN A 50 0.65 9.65 -20.48
N ILE A 51 -0.07 10.74 -20.19
CA ILE A 51 0.07 11.54 -18.97
C ILE A 51 -0.49 10.79 -17.74
N ASN A 52 -1.44 9.87 -17.89
CA ASN A 52 -1.99 9.10 -16.76
C ASN A 52 -1.00 8.02 -16.28
N VAL A 53 -0.22 7.45 -17.20
CA VAL A 53 0.83 6.48 -16.84
C VAL A 53 2.02 7.19 -16.18
N GLU A 54 2.35 8.41 -16.62
CA GLU A 54 3.31 9.28 -15.95
C GLU A 54 2.84 9.65 -14.53
N ALA A 55 1.57 10.05 -14.37
CA ALA A 55 0.99 10.29 -13.05
C ALA A 55 1.07 9.04 -12.15
N LEU A 56 0.77 7.86 -12.70
CA LEU A 56 0.87 6.59 -11.97
C LEU A 56 2.31 6.32 -11.51
N LYS A 57 3.29 6.56 -12.38
CA LYS A 57 4.71 6.40 -12.03
C LYS A 57 5.10 7.34 -10.89
N ILE A 58 4.75 8.63 -10.98
CA ILE A 58 5.09 9.64 -9.96
C ILE A 58 4.47 9.31 -8.61
N VAL A 59 3.20 8.87 -8.56
CA VAL A 59 2.58 8.53 -7.27
C VAL A 59 3.18 7.29 -6.62
N LEU A 60 3.64 6.32 -7.43
CA LEU A 60 4.27 5.11 -6.92
C LEU A 60 5.71 5.36 -6.46
N GLU A 61 6.48 6.19 -7.18
CA GLU A 61 7.85 6.57 -6.79
C GLU A 61 7.89 7.36 -5.48
N ASN A 62 6.87 8.18 -5.23
CA ASN A 62 6.78 9.01 -4.02
C ASN A 62 5.88 8.39 -2.93
N ALA A 63 5.59 7.09 -3.01
CA ALA A 63 4.75 6.39 -2.04
C ALA A 63 5.42 6.38 -0.64
N PRO A 64 4.71 6.83 0.42
CA PRO A 64 5.28 6.95 1.76
C PRO A 64 5.25 5.61 2.53
N LEU A 65 5.81 4.54 1.95
CA LEU A 65 5.73 3.18 2.51
C LEU A 65 6.37 3.06 3.90
N SER A 66 7.46 3.78 4.13
CA SER A 66 8.18 3.80 5.41
C SER A 66 7.69 4.88 6.38
N SER A 67 6.65 5.65 6.03
CA SER A 67 6.12 6.66 6.96
C SER A 67 5.38 6.01 8.13
N GLN A 68 5.62 6.50 9.35
CA GLN A 68 4.83 6.12 10.53
C GLN A 68 3.53 6.92 10.65
N ASN A 69 3.37 7.97 9.83
CA ASN A 69 2.18 8.81 9.86
C ASN A 69 1.05 8.20 9.02
N GLN A 70 0.06 7.61 9.72
CA GLN A 70 -1.10 7.00 9.09
C GLN A 70 -1.86 7.95 8.15
N GLN A 71 -1.98 9.24 8.51
CA GLN A 71 -2.69 10.22 7.70
C GLN A 71 -1.99 10.45 6.34
N VAL A 72 -0.66 10.44 6.33
CA VAL A 72 0.12 10.58 5.09
C VAL A 72 -0.08 9.36 4.19
N LYS A 73 -0.09 8.15 4.77
CA LYS A 73 -0.40 6.91 4.05
C LYS A 73 -1.83 6.91 3.48
N ASP A 74 -2.82 7.38 4.25
CA ASP A 74 -4.22 7.44 3.80
C ASP A 74 -4.42 8.44 2.65
N ASN A 75 -3.75 9.59 2.71
CA ASN A 75 -3.75 10.59 1.65
C ASN A 75 -3.11 10.03 0.37
N ALA A 76 -1.95 9.36 0.50
CA ALA A 76 -1.28 8.73 -0.62
C ALA A 76 -2.14 7.62 -1.26
N LEU A 77 -2.78 6.77 -0.46
CA LEU A 77 -3.71 5.76 -0.96
C LEU A 77 -4.86 6.39 -1.75
N SER A 78 -5.49 7.42 -1.19
CA SER A 78 -6.60 8.13 -1.86
C SER A 78 -6.17 8.67 -3.22
N LEU A 79 -4.97 9.25 -3.29
CA LEU A 79 -4.42 9.79 -4.53
C LEU A 79 -4.06 8.69 -5.53
N ILE A 80 -3.42 7.61 -5.09
CA ILE A 80 -3.03 6.47 -5.93
C ILE A 80 -4.26 5.77 -6.49
N LEU A 81 -5.29 5.51 -5.68
CA LEU A 81 -6.54 4.91 -6.14
C LEU A 81 -7.23 5.80 -7.17
N ARG A 82 -7.23 7.13 -6.97
CA ARG A 82 -7.76 8.07 -7.96
C ARG A 82 -7.04 7.95 -9.31
N VAL A 83 -5.72 7.78 -9.32
CA VAL A 83 -4.95 7.58 -10.56
C VAL A 83 -5.25 6.21 -11.19
N ILE A 84 -5.20 5.13 -10.42
CA ILE A 84 -5.48 3.75 -10.87
C ILE A 84 -6.87 3.64 -11.52
N LEU A 85 -7.88 4.26 -10.91
CA LEU A 85 -9.26 4.22 -11.39
C LEU A 85 -9.50 5.14 -12.60
N SER A 86 -8.67 6.15 -12.82
CA SER A 86 -8.76 7.03 -14.01
C SER A 86 -8.34 6.34 -15.32
N ILE A 87 -7.57 5.25 -15.22
CA ILE A 87 -7.06 4.48 -16.36
C ILE A 87 -8.09 3.43 -16.80
N LYS A 88 -8.57 3.51 -18.04
CA LYS A 88 -9.60 2.60 -18.56
C LYS A 88 -9.10 1.15 -18.67
N SER A 89 -9.99 0.18 -18.49
CA SER A 89 -9.68 -1.26 -18.54
C SER A 89 -8.84 -1.70 -19.75
N MET A 90 -9.14 -1.18 -20.95
CA MET A 90 -8.42 -1.52 -22.18
C MET A 90 -6.96 -1.04 -22.20
N GLN A 91 -6.59 -0.11 -21.31
CA GLN A 91 -5.28 0.54 -21.26
C GLN A 91 -4.42 0.01 -20.10
N ILE A 92 -4.98 -0.76 -19.18
CA ILE A 92 -4.29 -1.30 -18.00
C ILE A 92 -3.06 -2.11 -18.43
N ASN A 93 -3.20 -2.97 -19.44
CA ASN A 93 -2.08 -3.80 -19.88
C ASN A 93 -0.88 -2.97 -20.34
N THR A 94 -1.12 -1.95 -21.18
CA THR A 94 -0.09 -1.03 -21.66
C THR A 94 0.53 -0.22 -20.51
N ALA A 95 -0.27 0.18 -19.52
CA ALA A 95 0.24 0.90 -18.35
C ALA A 95 1.21 0.02 -17.52
N VAL A 96 0.85 -1.24 -17.27
CA VAL A 96 1.71 -2.21 -16.56
C VAL A 96 2.99 -2.51 -17.36
N GLU A 97 2.90 -2.66 -18.68
CA GLU A 97 4.07 -2.85 -19.55
C GLU A 97 5.01 -1.64 -19.52
N THR A 98 4.46 -0.42 -19.46
CA THR A 98 5.23 0.83 -19.42
C THR A 98 5.94 1.04 -18.08
N LEU A 99 5.32 0.61 -16.97
CA LEU A 99 5.92 0.75 -15.64
C LEU A 99 7.27 0.03 -15.54
N ALA A 100 7.42 -1.13 -16.21
CA ALA A 100 8.62 -1.95 -16.45
C ALA A 100 9.51 -2.34 -15.24
N ASP A 101 9.68 -1.44 -14.28
CA ASP A 101 10.39 -1.55 -13.02
C ASP A 101 9.63 -2.46 -12.04
N GLN A 102 10.34 -3.46 -11.51
CA GLN A 102 9.79 -4.44 -10.60
C GLN A 102 9.38 -3.81 -9.25
N ASP A 103 10.13 -2.81 -8.77
CA ASP A 103 9.86 -2.18 -7.48
C ASP A 103 8.56 -1.35 -7.51
N LEU A 104 8.29 -0.72 -8.66
CA LEU A 104 7.03 0.00 -8.89
C LEU A 104 5.85 -0.97 -9.02
N LEU A 105 6.03 -2.14 -9.66
CA LEU A 105 4.98 -3.16 -9.74
C LEU A 105 4.66 -3.75 -8.37
N ASP A 106 5.66 -3.96 -7.53
CA ASP A 106 5.47 -4.43 -6.17
C ASP A 106 4.77 -3.38 -5.30
N THR A 107 5.17 -2.11 -5.43
CA THR A 107 4.50 -0.98 -4.78
C THR A 107 3.04 -0.87 -5.23
N LEU A 108 2.78 -0.98 -6.54
CA LEU A 108 1.43 -1.00 -7.10
C LEU A 108 0.61 -2.16 -6.52
N MET A 109 1.20 -3.36 -6.41
CA MET A 109 0.51 -4.51 -5.83
C MET A 109 0.14 -4.26 -4.35
N LYS A 110 1.00 -3.62 -3.55
CA LYS A 110 0.67 -3.24 -2.17
C LYS A 110 -0.56 -2.32 -2.12
N TYR A 111 -0.62 -1.30 -2.98
CA TYR A 111 -1.76 -0.38 -3.04
C TYR A 111 -3.03 -1.01 -3.60
N ILE A 112 -2.93 -2.02 -4.46
CA ILE A 112 -4.11 -2.82 -4.90
C ILE A 112 -4.69 -3.59 -3.71
N TYR A 113 -3.87 -4.29 -2.93
CA TYR A 113 -4.33 -5.02 -1.74
C TYR A 113 -4.95 -4.08 -0.71
N ARG A 114 -4.30 -2.94 -0.45
CA ARG A 114 -4.85 -1.92 0.44
C ARG A 114 -6.14 -1.31 -0.10
N GLY A 115 -6.25 -1.11 -1.41
CA GLY A 115 -7.48 -0.67 -2.06
C GLY A 115 -8.65 -1.63 -1.87
N PHE A 116 -8.40 -2.95 -1.78
CA PHE A 116 -9.44 -3.93 -1.46
C PHE A 116 -9.98 -3.80 -0.04
N GLU A 117 -9.24 -3.21 0.89
CA GLU A 117 -9.72 -2.93 2.25
C GLU A 117 -10.75 -1.79 2.29
N ILE A 118 -10.75 -0.91 1.27
CA ILE A 118 -11.60 0.28 1.18
C ILE A 118 -12.40 0.27 -0.13
N PRO A 119 -13.35 -0.68 -0.30
CA PRO A 119 -14.14 -0.77 -1.51
C PRO A 119 -15.03 0.46 -1.69
N SER A 120 -15.10 0.94 -2.92
CA SER A 120 -16.02 1.98 -3.37
C SER A 120 -16.77 1.49 -4.60
N GLU A 121 -17.88 2.16 -4.95
CA GLU A 121 -18.72 1.70 -6.05
C GLU A 121 -17.92 1.60 -7.38
N GLY A 122 -17.88 0.40 -7.96
CA GLY A 122 -17.16 0.12 -9.21
C GLY A 122 -15.64 -0.04 -9.10
N SER A 123 -15.00 0.28 -7.97
CA SER A 123 -13.54 0.23 -7.86
C SER A 123 -12.97 -1.17 -7.77
N SER A 124 -13.61 -2.08 -7.02
CA SER A 124 -13.11 -3.45 -6.82
C SER A 124 -13.00 -4.23 -8.14
N GLY A 125 -13.93 -4.04 -9.07
CA GLY A 125 -13.88 -4.70 -10.39
C GLY A 125 -12.68 -4.26 -11.21
N GLN A 126 -12.36 -2.97 -11.20
CA GLN A 126 -11.18 -2.44 -11.88
C GLN A 126 -9.89 -2.82 -11.16
N LEU A 127 -9.86 -2.84 -9.82
CA LEU A 127 -8.73 -3.32 -9.03
C LEU A 127 -8.42 -4.80 -9.30
N LEU A 128 -9.43 -5.65 -9.51
CA LEU A 128 -9.21 -7.04 -9.92
C LEU A 128 -8.57 -7.16 -11.31
N GLN A 129 -8.94 -6.29 -12.26
CA GLN A 129 -8.29 -6.23 -13.57
C GLN A 129 -6.83 -5.77 -13.45
N TRP A 130 -6.56 -4.77 -12.61
CA TRP A 130 -5.20 -4.33 -12.28
C TRP A 130 -4.39 -5.47 -11.67
N HIS A 131 -4.95 -6.14 -10.66
CA HIS A 131 -4.32 -7.29 -10.00
C HIS A 131 -3.93 -8.37 -11.02
N GLU A 132 -4.85 -8.76 -11.92
CA GLU A 132 -4.58 -9.74 -12.98
C GLU A 132 -3.36 -9.35 -13.83
N LYS A 133 -3.28 -8.10 -14.28
CA LYS A 133 -2.19 -7.65 -15.16
C LYS A 133 -0.87 -7.48 -14.43
N VAL A 134 -0.87 -6.95 -13.21
CA VAL A 134 0.34 -6.86 -12.39
C VAL A 134 0.85 -8.24 -12.02
N PHE A 135 -0.04 -9.19 -11.67
CA PHE A 135 0.32 -10.58 -11.41
C PHE A 135 0.90 -11.27 -12.65
N ALA A 136 0.30 -11.07 -13.83
CA ALA A 136 0.82 -11.63 -15.08
C ALA A 136 2.26 -11.16 -15.38
N ARG A 137 2.62 -9.94 -14.97
CA ARG A 137 3.96 -9.37 -15.16
C ARG A 137 4.94 -9.72 -14.04
N GLY A 138 4.56 -9.52 -12.78
CA GLY A 138 5.41 -9.69 -11.60
C GLY A 138 5.40 -11.09 -10.98
N GLY A 139 4.50 -11.97 -11.46
CA GLY A 139 4.30 -13.32 -10.94
C GLY A 139 3.83 -13.35 -9.48
N ILE A 140 3.89 -14.54 -8.86
CA ILE A 140 3.52 -14.72 -7.44
C ILE A 140 4.42 -13.93 -6.48
N GLY A 141 5.64 -13.57 -6.91
CA GLY A 141 6.60 -12.84 -6.09
C GLY A 141 6.10 -11.48 -5.61
N CYS A 142 5.37 -10.74 -6.45
CA CYS A 142 4.81 -9.45 -6.05
C CYS A 142 3.79 -9.58 -4.91
N ILE A 143 2.97 -10.63 -4.92
CA ILE A 143 2.01 -10.93 -3.85
C ILE A 143 2.73 -11.35 -2.57
N ASN A 144 3.72 -12.26 -2.67
CA ASN A 144 4.48 -12.72 -1.50
C ASN A 144 5.19 -11.56 -0.80
N ARG A 145 5.69 -10.58 -1.56
CA ARG A 145 6.28 -9.36 -1.00
C ARG A 145 5.22 -8.49 -0.31
N VAL A 146 4.01 -8.33 -0.85
CA VAL A 146 2.91 -7.67 -0.10
C VAL A 146 2.65 -8.34 1.25
N LEU A 147 2.64 -9.67 1.29
CA LEU A 147 2.33 -10.43 2.51
C LEU A 147 3.47 -10.44 3.55
N SER A 148 4.72 -10.26 3.11
CA SER A 148 5.90 -10.41 3.96
C SER A 148 6.53 -9.07 4.36
N ASP A 149 6.16 -7.97 3.70
CA ASP A 149 6.74 -6.66 3.94
C ASP A 149 6.12 -5.99 5.19
N THR A 150 6.97 -5.46 6.05
CA THR A 150 6.60 -4.72 7.27
C THR A 150 6.17 -3.28 6.94
N ASN A 151 6.71 -2.71 5.85
CA ASN A 151 6.35 -1.38 5.35
C ASN A 151 5.07 -1.45 4.51
N ARG A 152 3.95 -1.50 5.23
CA ARG A 152 2.60 -1.52 4.65
C ARG A 152 2.27 -0.19 3.96
N ALA A 153 1.65 -0.31 2.80
CA ALA A 153 1.14 0.81 2.00
C ALA A 153 0.10 1.63 2.76
#